data_AF-A0A7W6M7Q5-F1
#
_entry.id   AF-A0A7W6M7Q5-F1
#
_cell.length_a   1.000
_cell.length_b   1.000
_cell.length_c   1.000
_cell.angle_alpha   90.00
_cell.angle_beta   90.00
_cell.angle_gamma   90.00
#
_symmetry.space_group_name_H-M   'P 1'
#
loop_
_entity.id
_entity.type
_entity.pdbx_description
1 polymer ?
#
loop_
_entity_poly.entity_id
_entity_poly.type
_entity_poly.pdbx_seq_one_letter_code
_entity_poly.pdbx_strand_id
1 'polypeptide(L)'
;MDWTTLESRPGSFSKNFGWGAAPGLTLLHRVINAIFNGQMTPVPRDNARATISRVATGDPLIPLNFFLYNQEIDGENYIIPDQLVLEALANPHDQSFDRLAMSALNFSRVGTWRGARPWQAYPAPWARRFAVEEVWDGNSWNTRRITTERIETFMEGNMIYGGNTPHKFATNLHFLYDRSSLIGLTSSEREDWWASALFLFLDRCMMDGEIGMGISASDILQFVQDEDFWALTAANPTLAPFAALPIIEEYLDLGGPERLVSVHVETPTPKPSAFPTGRVDASKKASKPRKPADLTLTQVQRVYAQAQRQVRNRKHASWVKSAYENKCAICGIALVVDARGTTYSEAGHVQPIGDPFKGPDHLTNILPFCPNHHKAFDRGGVWIDPNGSTPIIRSVTIDKQFDGRKLEVLKEHNFDISFAEWHAKYFGHF
;
A
#
# COMPACT_ATOMS: atom_id res chain seq x y z
N MET A 1 3.63 -12.25 -20.07
CA MET A 1 2.96 -13.57 -20.21
C MET A 1 1.69 -13.40 -21.03
N ASP A 2 1.28 -14.36 -21.88
CA ASP A 2 -0.03 -14.24 -22.56
C ASP A 2 -1.14 -14.82 -21.68
N TRP A 3 -1.85 -13.92 -21.00
CA TRP A 3 -2.92 -14.27 -20.07
C TRP A 3 -4.17 -14.83 -20.76
N THR A 4 -4.34 -14.60 -22.06
CA THR A 4 -5.51 -15.05 -22.83
C THR A 4 -5.46 -16.54 -23.16
N THR A 5 -4.26 -17.11 -23.23
CA THR A 5 -4.03 -18.52 -23.57
C THR A 5 -3.84 -19.42 -22.35
N LEU A 6 -3.77 -18.86 -21.14
CA LEU A 6 -3.70 -19.64 -19.91
C LEU A 6 -4.98 -20.43 -19.68
N GLU A 7 -4.82 -21.69 -19.32
CA GLU A 7 -5.92 -22.57 -19.02
C GLU A 7 -6.67 -22.08 -17.76
N SER A 8 -7.93 -21.70 -17.95
CA SER A 8 -8.77 -21.11 -16.92
C SER A 8 -9.80 -22.12 -16.44
N ARG A 9 -9.73 -22.49 -15.16
CA ARG A 9 -10.71 -23.40 -14.53
C ARG A 9 -11.32 -22.74 -13.29
N PRO A 10 -12.63 -22.91 -13.03
CA PRO A 10 -13.25 -22.37 -11.82
C PRO A 10 -12.74 -23.03 -10.54
N GLY A 11 -12.23 -24.26 -10.63
CA GLY A 11 -11.62 -24.98 -9.50
C GLY A 11 -12.48 -24.97 -8.23
N SER A 12 -11.84 -24.80 -7.08
CA SER A 12 -12.51 -24.64 -5.77
C SER A 12 -13.20 -23.29 -5.60
N PHE A 13 -13.00 -22.29 -6.48
CA PHE A 13 -13.63 -20.96 -6.37
C PHE A 13 -15.16 -20.99 -6.58
N SER A 14 -15.64 -22.01 -7.27
CA SER A 14 -17.08 -22.34 -7.39
C SER A 14 -17.71 -22.84 -6.09
N LYS A 15 -16.92 -23.08 -5.04
CA LYS A 15 -17.38 -23.37 -3.68
C LYS A 15 -17.36 -22.08 -2.84
N ASN A 16 -18.09 -22.09 -1.72
CA ASN A 16 -18.15 -20.92 -0.86
C ASN A 16 -17.02 -21.00 0.17
N PHE A 17 -16.20 -19.95 0.25
CA PHE A 17 -15.27 -19.79 1.39
C PHE A 17 -15.99 -19.36 2.67
N GLY A 18 -17.30 -19.07 2.59
CA GLY A 18 -18.09 -18.67 3.74
C GLY A 18 -17.49 -17.45 4.41
N TRP A 19 -17.25 -16.38 3.63
CA TRP A 19 -16.60 -15.10 4.01
C TRP A 19 -17.12 -14.49 5.32
N GLY A 20 -18.27 -14.96 5.79
CA GLY A 20 -18.87 -14.61 7.07
C GLY A 20 -19.76 -13.38 6.97
N ALA A 21 -20.32 -12.97 8.09
CA ALA A 21 -21.11 -11.73 8.19
C ALA A 21 -20.23 -10.48 8.44
N ALA A 22 -18.93 -10.68 8.67
CA ALA A 22 -17.97 -9.59 8.88
C ALA A 22 -17.78 -8.78 7.57
N PRO A 23 -17.53 -7.46 7.66
CA PRO A 23 -17.30 -6.63 6.50
C PRO A 23 -16.00 -7.00 5.78
N GLY A 24 -15.94 -6.82 4.46
CA GLY A 24 -14.72 -7.05 3.70
C GLY A 24 -14.24 -8.49 3.70
N LEU A 25 -12.92 -8.65 3.69
CA LEU A 25 -12.18 -9.91 3.69
C LEU A 25 -11.60 -10.23 5.08
N THR A 26 -12.28 -9.84 6.16
CA THR A 26 -11.85 -10.10 7.55
C THR A 26 -11.53 -11.58 7.80
N LEU A 27 -12.29 -12.51 7.18
CA LEU A 27 -12.02 -13.94 7.36
C LEU A 27 -10.66 -14.35 6.79
N LEU A 28 -10.28 -13.80 5.63
CA LEU A 28 -8.95 -14.03 5.04
C LEU A 28 -7.86 -13.42 5.92
N HIS A 29 -8.04 -12.19 6.40
CA HIS A 29 -7.11 -11.55 7.35
C HIS A 29 -6.87 -12.42 8.59
N ARG A 30 -7.96 -12.93 9.21
CA ARG A 30 -7.89 -13.82 10.37
C ARG A 30 -7.19 -15.14 10.04
N VAL A 31 -7.47 -15.70 8.86
CA VAL A 31 -6.86 -16.95 8.40
C VAL A 31 -5.34 -16.78 8.25
N ILE A 32 -4.89 -15.69 7.64
CA ILE A 32 -3.45 -15.40 7.49
C ILE A 32 -2.80 -15.26 8.87
N ASN A 33 -3.41 -14.47 9.77
CA ASN A 33 -2.93 -14.34 11.14
C ASN A 33 -2.86 -15.69 11.87
N ALA A 34 -3.81 -16.60 11.65
CA ALA A 34 -3.81 -17.91 12.27
C ALA A 34 -2.72 -18.85 11.70
N ILE A 35 -2.43 -18.76 10.39
CA ILE A 35 -1.40 -19.59 9.73
C ILE A 35 -0.01 -19.19 10.21
N PHE A 36 0.29 -17.89 10.19
CA PHE A 36 1.62 -17.37 10.41
C PHE A 36 1.88 -16.98 11.87
N ASN A 37 0.83 -16.68 12.64
CA ASN A 37 0.90 -16.42 14.08
C ASN A 37 2.00 -15.40 14.46
N GLY A 38 2.11 -14.32 13.67
CA GLY A 38 3.11 -13.27 13.89
C GLY A 38 4.51 -13.56 13.35
N GLN A 39 4.73 -14.68 12.67
CA GLN A 39 6.03 -15.07 12.11
C GLN A 39 6.05 -14.90 10.60
N MET A 40 7.08 -14.24 10.06
CA MET A 40 7.34 -14.18 8.61
C MET A 40 8.24 -15.33 8.16
N THR A 41 7.87 -16.57 8.52
CA THR A 41 8.60 -17.78 8.13
C THR A 41 7.71 -18.69 7.27
N PRO A 42 8.28 -19.44 6.31
CA PRO A 42 7.55 -20.46 5.55
C PRO A 42 6.79 -21.43 6.46
N VAL A 43 5.53 -21.72 6.10
CA VAL A 43 4.66 -22.66 6.84
C VAL A 43 4.34 -23.86 5.96
N PRO A 44 4.50 -25.11 6.42
CA PRO A 44 4.11 -26.27 5.63
C PRO A 44 2.66 -26.16 5.16
N ARG A 45 2.45 -26.40 3.87
CA ARG A 45 1.16 -26.19 3.19
C ARG A 45 0.02 -26.99 3.82
N ASP A 46 0.29 -28.22 4.24
CA ASP A 46 -0.71 -29.05 4.93
C ASP A 46 -1.05 -28.52 6.33
N ASN A 47 -0.07 -27.94 7.04
CA ASN A 47 -0.33 -27.27 8.32
C ASN A 47 -1.19 -26.01 8.12
N ALA A 48 -0.89 -25.21 7.08
CA ALA A 48 -1.72 -24.06 6.71
C ALA A 48 -3.14 -24.50 6.39
N ARG A 49 -3.33 -25.57 5.60
CA ARG A 49 -4.64 -26.15 5.27
C ARG A 49 -5.41 -26.62 6.50
N ALA A 50 -4.75 -27.33 7.41
CA ALA A 50 -5.34 -27.80 8.66
C ALA A 50 -5.76 -26.62 9.56
N THR A 51 -4.94 -25.57 9.61
CA THR A 51 -5.27 -24.34 10.34
C THR A 51 -6.48 -23.63 9.75
N ILE A 52 -6.55 -23.46 8.42
CA ILE A 52 -7.71 -22.85 7.76
C ILE A 52 -8.99 -23.62 8.08
N SER A 53 -8.94 -24.96 7.99
CA SER A 53 -10.08 -25.83 8.27
C SER A 53 -10.59 -25.72 9.72
N ARG A 54 -9.76 -25.24 10.65
CA ARG A 54 -10.10 -25.02 12.06
C ARG A 54 -10.72 -23.65 12.30
N VAL A 55 -10.28 -22.63 11.57
CA VAL A 55 -10.67 -21.22 11.79
C VAL A 55 -11.76 -20.71 10.84
N ALA A 56 -12.01 -21.41 9.74
CA ALA A 56 -13.00 -21.07 8.73
C ALA A 56 -13.89 -22.27 8.40
N THR A 57 -15.15 -22.01 8.07
CA THR A 57 -16.15 -23.04 7.71
C THR A 57 -16.22 -23.31 6.21
N GLY A 58 -15.53 -22.52 5.38
CA GLY A 58 -15.50 -22.66 3.93
C GLY A 58 -14.38 -23.57 3.42
N ASP A 59 -14.29 -23.73 2.10
CA ASP A 59 -13.25 -24.58 1.49
C ASP A 59 -11.85 -23.99 1.76
N PRO A 60 -10.98 -24.69 2.52
CA PRO A 60 -9.66 -24.19 2.88
C PRO A 60 -8.75 -23.99 1.67
N LEU A 61 -9.09 -24.58 0.51
CA LEU A 61 -8.35 -24.39 -0.74
C LEU A 61 -8.51 -23.00 -1.32
N ILE A 62 -9.50 -22.20 -0.90
CA ILE A 62 -9.70 -20.86 -1.48
C ILE A 62 -8.56 -19.90 -1.07
N PRO A 63 -8.24 -19.67 0.22
CA PRO A 63 -7.08 -18.87 0.60
C PRO A 63 -5.78 -19.42 0.01
N LEU A 64 -5.61 -20.74 0.12
CA LEU A 64 -4.40 -21.45 -0.29
C LEU A 64 -4.09 -21.36 -1.78
N ASN A 65 -5.11 -21.39 -2.63
CA ASN A 65 -4.92 -21.50 -4.08
C ASN A 65 -5.15 -20.18 -4.79
N PHE A 66 -5.69 -19.15 -4.15
CA PHE A 66 -6.06 -17.90 -4.83
C PHE A 66 -5.43 -16.66 -4.20
N PHE A 67 -4.96 -16.74 -2.95
CA PHE A 67 -4.43 -15.58 -2.22
C PHE A 67 -3.02 -15.77 -1.69
N LEU A 68 -2.64 -16.98 -1.29
CA LEU A 68 -1.34 -17.25 -0.65
C LEU A 68 -0.33 -17.82 -1.65
N TYR A 69 0.94 -17.43 -1.50
CA TYR A 69 2.02 -17.91 -2.37
C TYR A 69 2.53 -19.29 -1.91
N ASN A 70 2.71 -20.19 -2.87
CA ASN A 70 3.10 -21.58 -2.67
C ASN A 70 4.47 -21.83 -3.30
N GLN A 71 5.31 -22.61 -2.62
CA GLN A 71 6.60 -23.02 -3.16
C GLN A 71 6.97 -24.42 -2.67
N GLU A 72 7.60 -25.21 -3.56
CA GLU A 72 8.30 -26.44 -3.17
C GLU A 72 9.72 -26.09 -2.72
N ILE A 73 10.10 -26.51 -1.51
CA ILE A 73 11.45 -26.36 -0.95
C ILE A 73 11.90 -27.73 -0.46
N ASP A 74 13.02 -28.22 -1.01
CA ASP A 74 13.62 -29.53 -0.69
C ASP A 74 12.64 -30.71 -0.72
N GLY A 75 11.64 -30.62 -1.61
CA GLY A 75 10.63 -31.63 -1.82
C GLY A 75 9.41 -31.58 -0.92
N GLU A 76 9.32 -30.56 -0.07
CA GLU A 76 8.17 -30.28 0.78
C GLU A 76 7.44 -29.03 0.30
N ASN A 77 6.13 -28.98 0.54
CA ASN A 77 5.28 -27.90 0.06
C ASN A 77 5.07 -26.85 1.16
N TYR A 78 5.33 -25.59 0.85
CA TYR A 78 5.20 -24.48 1.80
C TYR A 78 4.28 -23.38 1.29
N ILE A 79 3.70 -22.65 2.23
CA ILE A 79 3.21 -21.29 2.03
C ILE A 79 4.34 -20.34 2.42
N ILE A 80 4.73 -19.49 1.48
CA ILE A 80 5.78 -18.49 1.67
C ILE A 80 5.13 -17.16 2.03
N PRO A 81 5.60 -16.46 3.07
CA PRO A 81 5.09 -15.14 3.41
C PRO A 81 5.55 -14.11 2.37
N ASP A 82 4.63 -13.28 1.91
CA ASP A 82 4.84 -12.14 1.01
C ASP A 82 4.29 -10.85 1.64
N GLN A 83 4.26 -9.75 0.89
CA GLN A 83 3.69 -8.49 1.37
C GLN A 83 2.25 -8.59 1.90
N LEU A 84 1.40 -9.48 1.35
CA LEU A 84 0.03 -9.65 1.85
C LEU A 84 0.02 -10.22 3.27
N VAL A 85 0.94 -11.14 3.55
CA VAL A 85 1.12 -11.71 4.89
C VAL A 85 1.66 -10.66 5.85
N LEU A 86 2.65 -9.86 5.43
CA LEU A 86 3.19 -8.79 6.25
C LEU A 86 2.08 -7.82 6.70
N GLU A 87 1.26 -7.35 5.77
CA GLU A 87 0.18 -6.40 6.06
C GLU A 87 -0.89 -6.99 6.98
N ALA A 88 -1.25 -8.26 6.77
CA ALA A 88 -2.19 -8.95 7.65
C ALA A 88 -1.69 -9.03 9.10
N LEU A 89 -0.39 -9.32 9.29
CA LEU A 89 0.19 -9.47 10.62
C LEU A 89 0.41 -8.11 11.29
N ALA A 90 0.86 -7.10 10.52
CA ALA A 90 1.28 -5.81 11.04
C ALA A 90 0.09 -4.92 11.45
N ASN A 91 -1.05 -5.07 10.77
CA ASN A 91 -2.16 -4.16 10.89
C ASN A 91 -3.47 -4.89 11.26
N PRO A 92 -4.35 -4.28 12.07
CA PRO A 92 -5.73 -4.71 12.17
C PRO A 92 -6.40 -4.72 10.79
N HIS A 93 -7.41 -5.57 10.62
CA HIS A 93 -8.19 -5.62 9.37
C HIS A 93 -8.82 -4.25 9.04
N ASP A 94 -8.60 -3.79 7.82
CA ASP A 94 -9.18 -2.56 7.27
C ASP A 94 -9.41 -2.68 5.75
N GLN A 95 -9.85 -1.57 5.13
CA GLN A 95 -10.10 -1.52 3.69
C GLN A 95 -8.82 -1.61 2.85
N SER A 96 -7.68 -1.18 3.38
CA SER A 96 -6.38 -1.28 2.71
C SER A 96 -6.00 -2.75 2.51
N PHE A 97 -6.19 -3.58 3.55
CA PHE A 97 -6.01 -5.03 3.45
C PHE A 97 -6.98 -5.65 2.43
N ASP A 98 -8.25 -5.23 2.43
CA ASP A 98 -9.24 -5.76 1.49
C ASP A 98 -8.87 -5.52 0.02
N ARG A 99 -8.34 -4.33 -0.28
CA ARG A 99 -7.86 -3.96 -1.61
C ARG A 99 -6.62 -4.75 -2.00
N LEU A 100 -5.66 -4.86 -1.09
CA LEU A 100 -4.43 -5.64 -1.30
C LEU A 100 -4.71 -7.13 -1.55
N ALA A 101 -5.61 -7.73 -0.77
CA ALA A 101 -6.03 -9.11 -0.97
C ALA A 101 -6.69 -9.32 -2.33
N MET A 102 -7.50 -8.37 -2.81
CA MET A 102 -8.03 -8.46 -4.17
C MET A 102 -6.99 -8.21 -5.25
N SER A 103 -5.98 -7.37 -5.00
CA SER A 103 -4.82 -7.29 -5.89
C SER A 103 -4.14 -8.64 -6.01
N ALA A 104 -3.95 -9.38 -4.91
CA ALA A 104 -3.40 -10.73 -4.94
C ALA A 104 -4.19 -11.68 -5.86
N LEU A 105 -5.53 -11.62 -5.80
CA LEU A 105 -6.42 -12.40 -6.68
C LEU A 105 -6.29 -11.96 -8.14
N ASN A 106 -6.32 -10.65 -8.40
CA ASN A 106 -6.24 -10.08 -9.74
C ASN A 106 -4.87 -10.31 -10.40
N PHE A 107 -3.77 -10.30 -9.64
CA PHE A 107 -2.46 -10.65 -10.16
C PHE A 107 -2.42 -12.12 -10.58
N SER A 108 -3.17 -12.98 -9.87
CA SER A 108 -3.27 -14.40 -10.15
C SER A 108 -1.90 -15.09 -10.17
N ARG A 109 -0.98 -14.71 -9.27
CA ARG A 109 0.34 -15.37 -9.10
C ARG A 109 0.37 -16.00 -7.73
N VAL A 110 0.37 -17.32 -7.62
CA VAL A 110 0.36 -18.02 -6.33
C VAL A 110 1.44 -19.08 -6.20
N GLY A 111 2.41 -19.08 -7.13
CA GLY A 111 3.51 -20.03 -7.16
C GLY A 111 3.05 -21.47 -7.38
N THR A 112 3.97 -22.42 -7.21
CA THR A 112 3.72 -23.84 -7.46
C THR A 112 4.06 -24.69 -6.25
N TRP A 113 3.54 -25.91 -6.22
CA TRP A 113 3.89 -26.90 -5.21
C TRP A 113 3.92 -28.28 -5.85
N ARG A 114 4.54 -29.24 -5.19
CA ARG A 114 4.61 -30.63 -5.65
C ARG A 114 3.21 -31.18 -5.89
N GLY A 115 2.97 -31.63 -7.12
CA GLY A 115 1.67 -32.17 -7.55
C GLY A 115 0.66 -31.12 -8.00
N ALA A 116 1.02 -29.84 -8.02
CA ALA A 116 0.23 -28.81 -8.69
C ALA A 116 0.16 -29.09 -10.20
N ARG A 117 -1.00 -28.81 -10.79
CA ARG A 117 -1.17 -28.76 -12.24
C ARG A 117 -0.61 -27.42 -12.77
N PRO A 118 -0.17 -27.36 -14.04
CA PRO A 118 0.46 -26.14 -14.59
C PRO A 118 -0.39 -24.87 -14.40
N TRP A 119 -1.71 -24.96 -14.60
CA TRP A 119 -2.62 -23.83 -14.43
C TRP A 119 -2.86 -23.40 -12.98
N GLN A 120 -2.36 -24.13 -11.98
CA GLN A 120 -2.55 -23.76 -10.57
C GLN A 120 -1.54 -22.72 -10.09
N ALA A 121 -0.46 -22.48 -10.84
CA ALA A 121 0.42 -21.33 -10.65
C ALA A 121 -0.31 -20.00 -10.87
N TYR A 122 -1.27 -20.04 -11.81
CA TYR A 122 -2.10 -18.93 -12.22
C TYR A 122 -3.59 -19.31 -12.09
N PRO A 123 -4.14 -19.25 -10.87
CA PRO A 123 -5.44 -19.84 -10.53
C PRO A 123 -6.64 -19.00 -10.97
N ALA A 124 -6.44 -17.70 -11.18
CA ALA A 124 -7.47 -16.72 -11.50
C ALA A 124 -7.12 -15.82 -12.71
N PRO A 125 -6.66 -16.38 -13.85
CA PRO A 125 -6.38 -15.59 -15.05
C PRO A 125 -7.68 -14.90 -15.53
N TRP A 126 -8.82 -15.50 -15.24
CA TRP A 126 -10.13 -14.91 -15.48
C TRP A 126 -10.42 -13.65 -14.66
N ALA A 127 -9.92 -13.52 -13.41
CA ALA A 127 -10.13 -12.32 -12.58
C ALA A 127 -9.31 -11.17 -13.14
N ARG A 128 -8.04 -11.49 -13.44
CA ARG A 128 -7.11 -10.61 -14.12
C ARG A 128 -7.70 -10.07 -15.42
N ARG A 129 -8.08 -10.98 -16.32
CA ARG A 129 -8.63 -10.62 -17.63
C ARG A 129 -9.93 -9.84 -17.51
N PHE A 130 -10.82 -10.19 -16.59
CA PHE A 130 -12.03 -9.40 -16.36
C PHE A 130 -11.69 -7.95 -15.94
N ALA A 131 -10.74 -7.77 -15.03
CA ALA A 131 -10.29 -6.43 -14.63
C ALA A 131 -9.69 -5.63 -15.82
N VAL A 132 -8.88 -6.27 -16.66
CA VAL A 132 -8.17 -5.62 -17.78
C VAL A 132 -9.05 -5.41 -19.01
N GLU A 133 -9.88 -6.38 -19.38
CA GLU A 133 -10.64 -6.40 -20.63
C GLU A 133 -12.04 -5.79 -20.47
N GLU A 134 -12.68 -5.99 -19.32
CA GLU A 134 -14.06 -5.53 -19.09
C GLU A 134 -14.11 -4.27 -18.22
N VAL A 135 -13.36 -4.23 -17.11
CA VAL A 135 -13.49 -3.17 -16.11
C VAL A 135 -12.66 -1.94 -16.47
N TRP A 136 -11.43 -2.13 -16.95
CA TRP A 136 -10.54 -1.05 -17.35
C TRP A 136 -11.03 -0.35 -18.62
N ASP A 137 -11.06 0.99 -18.61
CA ASP A 137 -11.42 1.81 -19.77
C ASP A 137 -10.22 2.48 -20.46
N GLY A 138 -9.00 2.18 -20.01
CA GLY A 138 -7.77 2.83 -20.45
C GLY A 138 -7.25 3.89 -19.47
N ASN A 139 -8.04 4.35 -18.51
CA ASN A 139 -7.62 5.35 -17.53
C ASN A 139 -8.13 5.08 -16.10
N SER A 140 -9.29 4.44 -15.96
CA SER A 140 -9.90 4.14 -14.66
C SER A 140 -10.75 2.86 -14.72
N TRP A 141 -11.18 2.38 -13.55
CA TRP A 141 -12.16 1.30 -13.47
C TRP A 141 -13.57 1.82 -13.75
N ASN A 142 -14.22 1.31 -14.78
CA ASN A 142 -15.66 1.47 -14.96
C ASN A 142 -16.40 0.44 -14.10
N THR A 143 -16.55 0.77 -12.83
CA THR A 143 -17.09 -0.14 -11.81
C THR A 143 -18.54 -0.56 -12.07
N ARG A 144 -19.29 0.19 -12.90
CA ARG A 144 -20.64 -0.19 -13.35
C ARG A 144 -20.65 -1.46 -14.20
N ARG A 145 -19.49 -1.88 -14.72
CA ARG A 145 -19.34 -3.14 -15.47
C ARG A 145 -19.13 -4.36 -14.56
N ILE A 146 -18.81 -4.14 -13.28
CA ILE A 146 -18.67 -5.22 -12.30
C ILE A 146 -20.08 -5.63 -11.85
N THR A 147 -20.71 -6.51 -12.63
CA THR A 147 -22.05 -7.05 -12.36
C THR A 147 -22.01 -8.57 -12.50
N THR A 148 -22.89 -9.27 -11.81
CA THR A 148 -22.99 -10.73 -11.91
C THR A 148 -23.21 -11.16 -13.36
N GLU A 149 -24.11 -10.49 -14.09
CA GLU A 149 -24.49 -10.82 -15.46
C GLU A 149 -23.30 -10.66 -16.42
N ARG A 150 -22.56 -9.55 -16.30
CA ARG A 150 -21.40 -9.31 -17.17
C ARG A 150 -20.24 -10.25 -16.85
N ILE A 151 -20.01 -10.56 -15.58
CA ILE A 151 -19.02 -11.57 -15.20
C ILE A 151 -19.43 -12.92 -15.80
N GLU A 152 -20.69 -13.31 -15.66
CA GLU A 152 -21.20 -14.58 -16.21
C GLU A 152 -21.00 -14.66 -17.74
N THR A 153 -21.43 -13.65 -18.49
CA THR A 153 -21.21 -13.57 -19.95
C THR A 153 -19.72 -13.61 -20.32
N PHE A 154 -18.86 -12.90 -19.58
CA PHE A 154 -17.43 -12.92 -19.83
C PHE A 154 -16.85 -14.34 -19.63
N MET A 155 -17.34 -15.10 -18.65
CA MET A 155 -16.81 -16.44 -18.36
C MET A 155 -17.31 -17.53 -19.32
N GLU A 156 -18.43 -17.33 -20.03
CA GLU A 156 -19.02 -18.34 -20.96
C GLU A 156 -18.12 -18.68 -22.15
N GLY A 157 -17.12 -17.85 -22.48
CA GLY A 157 -16.12 -18.13 -23.53
C GLY A 157 -14.67 -18.25 -23.04
N ASN A 158 -14.42 -18.02 -21.75
CA ASN A 158 -13.07 -17.86 -21.19
C ASN A 158 -12.74 -18.86 -20.07
N MET A 159 -13.59 -19.88 -19.84
CA MET A 159 -13.42 -20.87 -18.77
C MET A 159 -13.74 -22.30 -19.22
N ILE A 160 -12.97 -23.26 -18.71
CA ILE A 160 -13.23 -24.70 -18.86
C ILE A 160 -14.01 -25.20 -17.64
N TYR A 161 -15.27 -25.58 -17.84
CA TYR A 161 -16.15 -26.06 -16.77
C TYR A 161 -16.09 -27.58 -16.61
N GLY A 162 -16.02 -28.05 -15.36
CA GLY A 162 -16.08 -29.47 -15.01
C GLY A 162 -17.40 -29.93 -14.38
N GLY A 163 -18.33 -29.03 -14.03
CA GLY A 163 -19.63 -29.38 -13.45
C GLY A 163 -20.37 -28.33 -12.58
N ASN A 164 -19.79 -27.17 -12.28
CA ASN A 164 -20.45 -26.08 -11.54
C ASN A 164 -20.96 -24.98 -12.48
N THR A 165 -22.08 -24.33 -12.15
CA THR A 165 -22.73 -23.33 -13.02
C THR A 165 -21.96 -21.99 -13.06
N PRO A 166 -21.77 -21.38 -14.25
CA PRO A 166 -21.18 -20.05 -14.43
C PRO A 166 -21.76 -18.98 -13.48
N HIS A 167 -23.08 -18.99 -13.28
CA HIS A 167 -23.80 -18.09 -12.39
C HIS A 167 -23.27 -18.04 -10.95
N LYS A 168 -23.03 -19.20 -10.32
CA LYS A 168 -22.59 -19.26 -8.92
C LYS A 168 -21.20 -18.65 -8.77
N PHE A 169 -20.34 -18.97 -9.73
CA PHE A 169 -19.00 -18.42 -9.80
C PHE A 169 -19.03 -16.89 -9.99
N ALA A 170 -19.85 -16.41 -10.92
CA ALA A 170 -20.00 -14.98 -11.19
C ALA A 170 -20.49 -14.21 -9.96
N THR A 171 -21.46 -14.78 -9.23
CA THR A 171 -21.97 -14.22 -7.98
C THR A 171 -20.88 -14.14 -6.91
N ASN A 172 -20.03 -15.18 -6.79
CA ASN A 172 -18.91 -15.19 -5.84
C ASN A 172 -17.87 -14.12 -6.18
N LEU A 173 -17.51 -13.96 -7.45
CA LEU A 173 -16.54 -12.95 -7.88
C LEU A 173 -17.08 -11.53 -7.69
N HIS A 174 -18.33 -11.29 -8.10
CA HIS A 174 -18.99 -10.01 -7.88
C HIS A 174 -19.01 -9.64 -6.39
N PHE A 175 -19.37 -10.61 -5.52
CA PHE A 175 -19.36 -10.42 -4.07
C PHE A 175 -17.97 -10.02 -3.55
N LEU A 176 -16.89 -10.60 -4.06
CA LEU A 176 -15.53 -10.21 -3.66
C LEU A 176 -15.18 -8.79 -4.08
N TYR A 177 -15.48 -8.39 -5.31
CA TYR A 177 -15.27 -7.00 -5.74
C TYR A 177 -16.07 -6.01 -4.88
N ASP A 178 -17.34 -6.29 -4.61
CA ASP A 178 -18.21 -5.45 -3.76
C ASP A 178 -17.64 -5.30 -2.34
N ARG A 179 -17.12 -6.39 -1.76
CA ARG A 179 -16.56 -6.37 -0.41
C ARG A 179 -15.17 -5.75 -0.31
N SER A 180 -14.41 -5.75 -1.39
CA SER A 180 -13.00 -5.35 -1.36
C SER A 180 -12.73 -3.85 -1.29
N SER A 181 -13.78 -3.01 -1.30
CA SER A 181 -13.64 -1.55 -1.37
C SER A 181 -12.81 -1.05 -2.57
N LEU A 182 -12.65 -1.88 -3.62
CA LEU A 182 -12.07 -1.50 -4.91
C LEU A 182 -13.12 -0.82 -5.82
N ILE A 183 -14.41 -1.08 -5.59
CA ILE A 183 -15.49 -0.40 -6.32
C ILE A 183 -15.49 1.09 -5.98
N GLY A 184 -15.29 1.91 -7.01
CA GLY A 184 -15.33 3.37 -6.94
C GLY A 184 -13.96 4.02 -6.73
N LEU A 185 -12.89 3.22 -6.63
CA LEU A 185 -11.54 3.75 -6.58
C LEU A 185 -11.08 4.27 -7.93
N THR A 186 -10.40 5.41 -7.88
CA THR A 186 -9.70 6.02 -9.01
C THR A 186 -8.42 6.64 -8.47
N SER A 187 -7.33 6.57 -9.25
CA SER A 187 -6.04 7.12 -8.83
C SER A 187 -5.44 6.44 -7.59
N SER A 188 -5.46 5.09 -7.59
CA SER A 188 -4.91 4.29 -6.50
C SER A 188 -3.45 4.59 -6.19
N GLU A 189 -2.66 5.13 -7.14
CA GLU A 189 -1.26 5.50 -6.92
C GLU A 189 -1.03 6.56 -5.83
N ARG A 190 -2.12 7.18 -5.33
CA ARG A 190 -2.09 8.18 -4.26
C ARG A 190 -2.51 7.62 -2.90
N GLU A 191 -2.88 6.34 -2.85
CA GLU A 191 -3.38 5.68 -1.66
C GLU A 191 -2.30 4.84 -0.97
N ASP A 192 -2.36 4.80 0.36
CA ASP A 192 -1.31 4.18 1.19
C ASP A 192 -1.12 2.67 0.90
N TRP A 193 -2.17 1.95 0.49
CA TRP A 193 -2.10 0.51 0.21
C TRP A 193 -1.41 0.15 -1.11
N TRP A 194 -1.27 1.11 -2.03
CA TRP A 194 -0.86 0.82 -3.40
C TRP A 194 0.62 0.45 -3.52
N ALA A 195 1.48 1.04 -2.68
CA ALA A 195 2.87 0.62 -2.55
C ALA A 195 2.98 -0.85 -2.13
N SER A 196 2.16 -1.27 -1.16
CA SER A 196 2.09 -2.68 -0.74
C SER A 196 1.58 -3.60 -1.86
N ALA A 197 0.67 -3.13 -2.73
CA ALA A 197 0.25 -3.89 -3.90
C ALA A 197 1.38 -4.07 -4.93
N LEU A 198 2.21 -3.04 -5.13
CA LEU A 198 3.36 -3.13 -6.01
C LEU A 198 4.43 -4.07 -5.43
N PHE A 199 4.72 -3.97 -4.13
CA PHE A 199 5.62 -4.90 -3.44
C PHE A 199 5.11 -6.34 -3.54
N LEU A 200 3.81 -6.57 -3.34
CA LEU A 200 3.20 -7.89 -3.48
C LEU A 200 3.38 -8.47 -4.89
N PHE A 201 3.18 -7.64 -5.92
CA PHE A 201 3.36 -8.04 -7.31
C PHE A 201 4.82 -8.42 -7.59
N LEU A 202 5.76 -7.56 -7.18
CA LEU A 202 7.19 -7.79 -7.38
C LEU A 202 7.71 -8.98 -6.57
N ASP A 203 7.20 -9.20 -5.35
CA ASP A 203 7.51 -10.38 -4.54
C ASP A 203 7.28 -11.64 -5.35
N ARG A 204 6.07 -11.75 -5.91
CA ARG A 204 5.62 -12.95 -6.61
C ARG A 204 6.34 -13.13 -7.94
N CYS A 205 6.58 -12.07 -8.69
CA CYS A 205 7.36 -12.15 -9.93
C CYS A 205 8.83 -12.51 -9.68
N MET A 206 9.44 -12.06 -8.57
CA MET A 206 10.80 -12.51 -8.20
C MET A 206 10.83 -13.96 -7.77
N MET A 207 9.86 -14.39 -6.94
CA MET A 207 9.78 -15.79 -6.50
C MET A 207 9.46 -16.75 -7.67
N ASP A 208 8.68 -16.31 -8.66
CA ASP A 208 8.41 -17.05 -9.90
C ASP A 208 9.59 -16.99 -10.90
N GLY A 209 10.63 -16.20 -10.61
CA GLY A 209 11.83 -16.05 -11.45
C GLY A 209 11.62 -15.24 -12.73
N GLU A 210 10.53 -14.47 -12.83
CA GLU A 210 10.22 -13.61 -13.98
C GLU A 210 11.06 -12.32 -13.98
N ILE A 211 11.42 -11.84 -12.79
CA ILE A 211 12.32 -10.71 -12.58
C ILE A 211 13.43 -11.11 -11.61
N GLY A 212 14.63 -10.56 -11.79
CA GLY A 212 15.80 -10.86 -10.96
C GLY A 212 16.42 -9.62 -10.34
N MET A 213 17.23 -9.81 -9.29
CA MET A 213 17.90 -8.73 -8.55
C MET A 213 18.86 -7.87 -9.37
N GLY A 214 19.28 -8.32 -10.56
CA GLY A 214 20.17 -7.58 -11.46
C GLY A 214 19.45 -6.69 -12.48
N ILE A 215 18.11 -6.69 -12.50
CA ILE A 215 17.31 -5.88 -13.43
C ILE A 215 17.25 -4.44 -12.93
N SER A 216 17.32 -3.46 -13.84
CA SER A 216 17.22 -2.05 -13.48
C SER A 216 15.80 -1.67 -13.05
N ALA A 217 15.65 -0.65 -12.20
CA ALA A 217 14.32 -0.18 -11.80
C ALA A 217 13.45 0.26 -13.00
N SER A 218 14.07 0.83 -14.03
CA SER A 218 13.39 1.21 -15.28
C SER A 218 12.88 0.01 -16.06
N ASP A 219 13.66 -1.08 -16.13
CA ASP A 219 13.24 -2.31 -16.81
C ASP A 219 12.13 -3.03 -16.02
N ILE A 220 12.19 -3.01 -14.68
CA ILE A 220 11.09 -3.49 -13.83
C ILE A 220 9.85 -2.63 -14.04
N LEU A 221 10.00 -1.30 -14.13
CA LEU A 221 8.87 -0.42 -14.41
C LEU A 221 8.22 -0.76 -15.76
N GLN A 222 9.02 -1.01 -16.80
CA GLN A 222 8.49 -1.46 -18.09
C GLN A 222 7.77 -2.80 -17.97
N PHE A 223 8.35 -3.77 -17.25
CA PHE A 223 7.72 -5.06 -16.99
C PHE A 223 6.37 -4.92 -16.26
N VAL A 224 6.30 -4.06 -15.24
CA VAL A 224 5.07 -3.76 -14.49
C VAL A 224 3.99 -3.17 -15.41
N GLN A 225 4.37 -2.34 -16.38
CA GLN A 225 3.46 -1.80 -17.40
C GLN A 225 2.98 -2.88 -18.36
N ASP A 226 3.89 -3.70 -18.87
CA ASP A 226 3.59 -4.79 -19.82
C ASP A 226 2.71 -5.88 -19.18
N GLU A 227 2.73 -5.97 -17.85
CA GLU A 227 1.88 -6.85 -17.05
C GLU A 227 0.63 -6.12 -16.50
N ASP A 228 0.13 -5.10 -17.18
CA ASP A 228 -1.16 -4.44 -16.94
C ASP A 228 -1.40 -3.96 -15.49
N PHE A 229 -0.35 -3.73 -14.71
CA PHE A 229 -0.48 -3.51 -13.26
C PHE A 229 -1.38 -2.30 -12.93
N TRP A 230 -1.36 -1.25 -13.76
CA TRP A 230 -2.25 -0.09 -13.59
C TRP A 230 -3.72 -0.46 -13.71
N ALA A 231 -4.06 -1.27 -14.71
CA ALA A 231 -5.40 -1.78 -14.92
C ALA A 231 -5.81 -2.73 -13.79
N LEU A 232 -4.88 -3.49 -13.21
CA LEU A 232 -5.19 -4.43 -12.11
C LEU A 232 -5.39 -3.75 -10.75
N THR A 233 -4.91 -2.51 -10.61
CA THR A 233 -4.93 -1.76 -9.35
C THR A 233 -5.77 -0.47 -9.42
N ALA A 234 -6.42 -0.18 -10.55
CA ALA A 234 -7.16 1.07 -10.80
C ALA A 234 -6.30 2.34 -10.68
N ALA A 235 -5.01 2.23 -10.98
CA ALA A 235 -4.07 3.35 -10.93
C ALA A 235 -4.10 4.15 -12.24
N ASN A 236 -3.95 5.47 -12.15
CA ASN A 236 -3.98 6.32 -13.35
C ASN A 236 -2.70 6.09 -14.18
N PRO A 237 -2.78 5.66 -15.45
CA PRO A 237 -1.60 5.29 -16.24
C PRO A 237 -0.69 6.48 -16.57
N THR A 238 -1.19 7.71 -16.47
CA THR A 238 -0.37 8.92 -16.61
C THR A 238 0.46 9.18 -15.36
N LEU A 239 -0.02 8.83 -14.16
CA LEU A 239 0.64 9.14 -12.90
C LEU A 239 1.36 7.95 -12.28
N ALA A 240 0.83 6.74 -12.48
CA ALA A 240 1.29 5.53 -11.87
C ALA A 240 2.76 5.19 -12.19
N PRO A 241 3.30 5.43 -13.42
CA PRO A 241 4.72 5.20 -13.67
C PRO A 241 5.64 6.06 -12.79
N PHE A 242 5.24 7.30 -12.49
CA PHE A 242 5.99 8.22 -11.64
C PHE A 242 5.93 7.83 -10.16
N ALA A 243 4.80 7.31 -9.71
CA ALA A 243 4.65 6.80 -8.35
C ALA A 243 5.37 5.45 -8.16
N ALA A 244 5.35 4.58 -9.18
CA ALA A 244 5.92 3.24 -9.10
C ALA A 244 7.45 3.23 -9.13
N LEU A 245 8.10 4.07 -9.94
CA LEU A 245 9.56 4.07 -10.07
C LEU A 245 10.30 4.18 -8.72
N PRO A 246 10.03 5.18 -7.85
CA PRO A 246 10.70 5.26 -6.55
C PRO A 246 10.35 4.09 -5.61
N ILE A 247 9.15 3.52 -5.73
CA ILE A 247 8.75 2.33 -4.96
C ILE A 247 9.53 1.09 -5.43
N ILE A 248 9.78 0.96 -6.74
CA ILE A 248 10.58 -0.13 -7.32
C ILE A 248 12.05 -0.01 -6.90
N GLU A 249 12.62 1.19 -6.97
CA GLU A 249 13.99 1.46 -6.47
C GLU A 249 14.11 1.08 -4.99
N GLU A 250 13.14 1.49 -4.20
CA GLU A 250 13.05 1.17 -2.78
C GLU A 250 12.92 -0.33 -2.50
N TYR A 251 12.11 -1.04 -3.29
CA TYR A 251 11.96 -2.49 -3.23
C TYR A 251 13.30 -3.21 -3.51
N LEU A 252 14.05 -2.76 -4.51
CA LEU A 252 15.38 -3.30 -4.84
C LEU A 252 16.40 -3.01 -3.74
N ASP A 253 16.41 -1.79 -3.20
CA ASP A 253 17.30 -1.38 -2.10
C ASP A 253 17.08 -2.20 -0.82
N LEU A 254 15.85 -2.66 -0.58
CA LEU A 254 15.51 -3.57 0.51
C LEU A 254 15.95 -5.03 0.28
N GLY A 255 16.41 -5.37 -0.92
CA GLY A 255 16.76 -6.74 -1.28
C GLY A 255 15.58 -7.58 -1.79
N GLY A 256 14.48 -6.97 -2.24
CA GLY A 256 13.34 -7.69 -2.75
C GLY A 256 12.64 -8.57 -1.69
N PRO A 257 12.28 -9.84 -1.98
CA PRO A 257 11.59 -10.73 -1.03
C PRO A 257 12.43 -11.05 0.22
N GLU A 258 13.76 -11.00 0.13
CA GLU A 258 14.67 -11.27 1.24
C GLU A 258 14.45 -10.32 2.43
N ARG A 259 13.84 -9.15 2.19
CA ARG A 259 13.44 -8.21 3.24
C ARG A 259 12.54 -8.84 4.31
N LEU A 260 11.83 -9.92 3.98
CA LEU A 260 10.84 -10.56 4.85
C LEU A 260 11.45 -11.63 5.78
N VAL A 261 12.66 -12.15 5.48
CA VAL A 261 13.25 -13.34 6.13
C VAL A 261 13.58 -13.15 7.62
N SER A 262 13.68 -11.90 8.11
CA SER A 262 14.00 -11.58 9.51
C SER A 262 12.88 -10.87 10.27
N VAL A 263 11.69 -10.77 9.68
CA VAL A 263 10.59 -9.96 10.23
C VAL A 263 9.81 -10.77 11.27
N HIS A 264 9.75 -10.27 12.50
CA HIS A 264 8.87 -10.77 13.56
C HIS A 264 7.78 -9.73 13.81
N VAL A 265 6.51 -10.15 13.77
CA VAL A 265 5.34 -9.28 13.92
C VAL A 265 4.53 -9.72 15.15
N GLU A 266 4.45 -8.89 16.19
CA GLU A 266 3.65 -9.25 17.37
C GLU A 266 2.14 -9.22 17.03
N THR A 267 1.44 -10.34 17.25
CA THR A 267 0.02 -10.50 16.91
C THR A 267 -0.88 -9.70 17.86
N PRO A 268 -1.83 -8.88 17.37
CA PRO A 268 -2.85 -8.28 18.22
C PRO A 268 -3.86 -9.35 18.67
N THR A 269 -4.02 -9.56 19.99
CA THR A 269 -5.03 -10.49 20.51
C THR A 269 -6.47 -10.03 20.18
N PRO A 270 -7.33 -10.89 19.60
CA PRO A 270 -8.70 -10.50 19.27
C PRO A 270 -9.60 -10.52 20.53
N LYS A 271 -10.25 -9.40 20.85
CA LYS A 271 -11.40 -9.38 21.79
C LYS A 271 -12.66 -9.93 21.07
N PRO A 272 -13.49 -10.77 21.72
CA PRO A 272 -14.69 -11.31 21.10
C PRO A 272 -15.76 -10.23 20.89
N SER A 273 -16.18 -10.04 19.64
CA SER A 273 -17.27 -9.14 19.24
C SER A 273 -18.61 -9.88 19.28
N ALA A 274 -19.51 -9.44 20.17
CA ALA A 274 -20.92 -9.77 20.11
C ALA A 274 -21.60 -8.83 19.11
N PHE A 275 -22.20 -9.40 18.06
CA PHE A 275 -22.99 -8.64 17.07
C PHE A 275 -24.37 -8.30 17.63
N PRO A 276 -24.81 -7.02 17.65
CA PRO A 276 -26.21 -6.69 17.80
C PRO A 276 -26.89 -6.69 16.42
N THR A 277 -27.97 -7.44 16.31
CA THR A 277 -28.93 -7.39 15.22
C THR A 277 -29.72 -6.08 15.27
N GLY A 278 -29.75 -5.31 14.19
CA GLY A 278 -30.57 -4.10 14.09
C GLY A 278 -30.63 -3.55 12.66
N ARG A 279 -31.85 -3.43 12.13
CA ARG A 279 -32.17 -2.87 10.80
C ARG A 279 -31.65 -1.44 10.65
N VAL A 280 -31.14 -1.13 9.46
CA VAL A 280 -30.64 0.20 9.09
C VAL A 280 -31.75 0.96 8.39
N ASP A 281 -32.31 1.97 9.04
CA ASP A 281 -33.01 3.07 8.37
C ASP A 281 -32.03 4.23 8.12
N ALA A 282 -32.20 4.84 6.95
CA ALA A 282 -31.31 5.81 6.35
C ALA A 282 -31.26 7.17 7.09
N SER A 283 -30.17 7.91 6.80
CA SER A 283 -29.85 9.29 7.19
C SER A 283 -29.17 9.47 8.56
N LYS A 284 -27.88 9.86 8.54
CA LYS A 284 -27.34 10.87 9.48
C LYS A 284 -25.95 11.39 9.09
N LYS A 285 -25.82 12.71 9.16
CA LYS A 285 -24.59 13.52 9.11
C LYS A 285 -23.46 12.90 9.96
N ALA A 286 -22.23 12.97 9.45
CA ALA A 286 -21.02 12.51 10.12
C ALA A 286 -20.90 13.11 11.55
N SER A 287 -21.14 12.29 12.56
CA SER A 287 -20.94 12.66 13.96
C SER A 287 -19.45 12.55 14.29
N LYS A 288 -18.90 13.55 14.99
CA LYS A 288 -17.54 13.49 15.54
C LYS A 288 -17.31 12.19 16.30
N PRO A 289 -16.14 11.55 16.16
CA PRO A 289 -15.83 10.31 16.86
C PRO A 289 -15.96 10.53 18.38
N ARG A 290 -16.62 9.58 19.06
CA ARG A 290 -16.73 9.60 20.53
C ARG A 290 -15.38 9.25 21.14
N LYS A 291 -15.06 9.90 22.26
CA LYS A 291 -13.88 9.58 23.09
C LYS A 291 -13.91 8.08 23.44
N PRO A 292 -12.81 7.33 23.22
CA PRO A 292 -12.74 5.93 23.59
C PRO A 292 -13.09 5.76 25.08
N ALA A 293 -13.97 4.81 25.38
CA ALA A 293 -14.43 4.55 26.75
C ALA A 293 -13.37 3.86 27.61
N ASP A 294 -12.35 3.28 26.98
CA ASP A 294 -11.25 2.59 27.65
C ASP A 294 -10.07 3.54 27.84
N LEU A 295 -10.08 4.28 28.96
CA LEU A 295 -8.97 5.14 29.39
C LEU A 295 -7.96 4.37 30.26
N THR A 296 -8.03 3.03 30.31
CA THR A 296 -7.27 2.21 31.28
C THR A 296 -5.95 1.66 30.78
N LEU A 297 -5.49 2.08 29.59
CA LEU A 297 -4.12 1.82 29.13
C LEU A 297 -3.13 2.66 29.97
N THR A 298 -2.77 2.14 31.15
CA THR A 298 -1.80 2.74 32.09
C THR A 298 -0.34 2.42 31.74
N GLN A 299 -0.09 1.61 30.70
CA GLN A 299 1.25 1.23 30.24
C GLN A 299 1.39 1.49 28.75
N VAL A 300 2.38 2.31 28.39
CA VAL A 300 2.75 2.57 26.99
C VAL A 300 3.36 1.30 26.39
N GLN A 301 2.64 0.66 25.49
CA GLN A 301 3.22 -0.37 24.62
C GLN A 301 4.14 0.32 23.60
N ARG A 302 5.41 -0.06 23.59
CA ARG A 302 6.39 0.40 22.58
C ARG A 302 6.57 -0.73 21.59
N VAL A 303 6.30 -0.46 20.32
CA VAL A 303 6.57 -1.35 19.20
C VAL A 303 7.70 -0.71 18.40
N TYR A 304 8.75 -1.47 18.08
CA TYR A 304 9.78 -1.01 17.15
C TYR A 304 9.21 -1.05 15.73
N ALA A 305 8.96 0.11 15.14
CA ALA A 305 8.65 0.23 13.72
C ALA A 305 9.94 0.59 12.96
N GLN A 306 10.35 -0.25 12.00
CA GLN A 306 11.34 0.14 11.01
C GLN A 306 10.64 0.95 9.93
N ALA A 307 10.87 2.27 9.93
CA ALA A 307 10.43 3.15 8.87
C ALA A 307 11.51 3.21 7.78
N GLN A 308 11.12 3.02 6.52
CA GLN A 308 11.97 3.35 5.40
C GLN A 308 12.26 4.84 5.38
N ARG A 309 13.52 5.15 5.12
CA ARG A 309 14.06 6.49 5.12
C ARG A 309 14.72 6.70 3.77
N GLN A 310 14.14 7.59 2.98
CA GLN A 310 14.75 8.18 1.80
C GLN A 310 16.25 8.42 2.07
N VAL A 311 17.13 7.83 1.27
CA VAL A 311 18.59 8.00 1.41
C VAL A 311 18.95 9.40 0.91
N ARG A 312 18.63 10.40 1.73
CA ARG A 312 19.06 11.79 1.56
C ARG A 312 20.53 11.85 1.88
N ASN A 313 21.29 12.71 1.20
CA ASN A 313 22.67 12.96 1.57
C ASN A 313 22.75 13.41 3.05
N ARG A 314 23.11 12.47 3.94
CA ARG A 314 23.12 12.67 5.40
C ARG A 314 24.02 13.84 5.79
N LYS A 315 25.03 14.16 4.97
CA LYS A 315 25.91 15.32 5.18
C LYS A 315 25.17 16.64 4.98
N HIS A 316 24.33 16.77 3.94
CA HIS A 316 23.51 17.97 3.73
C HIS A 316 22.51 18.17 4.86
N ALA A 317 21.77 17.11 5.22
CA ALA A 317 20.81 17.17 6.33
C ALA A 317 21.48 17.54 7.67
N SER A 318 22.63 16.92 7.98
CA SER A 318 23.38 17.23 9.21
C SER A 318 23.92 18.65 9.20
N TRP A 319 24.40 19.12 8.05
CA TRP A 319 24.93 20.47 7.90
C TRP A 319 23.83 21.52 8.12
N VAL A 320 22.68 21.41 7.42
CA VAL A 320 21.58 22.38 7.54
C VAL A 320 21.05 22.44 8.96
N LYS A 321 20.84 21.29 9.59
CA LYS A 321 20.38 21.25 10.99
C LYS A 321 21.35 21.97 11.94
N SER A 322 22.65 21.76 11.75
CA SER A 322 23.68 22.36 12.61
C SER A 322 23.85 23.86 12.33
N ALA A 323 23.90 24.24 11.05
CA ALA A 323 24.09 25.63 10.62
C ALA A 323 22.97 26.53 11.16
N TYR A 324 21.73 26.05 11.16
CA TYR A 324 20.57 26.78 11.67
C TYR A 324 20.28 26.53 13.16
N GLU A 325 21.16 25.86 13.91
CA GLU A 325 20.97 25.54 15.34
C GLU A 325 19.63 24.82 15.62
N ASN A 326 19.16 24.00 14.67
CA ASN A 326 17.83 23.38 14.65
C ASN A 326 16.63 24.35 14.73
N LYS A 327 16.80 25.64 14.42
CA LYS A 327 15.68 26.59 14.29
C LYS A 327 14.87 26.28 13.05
N CYS A 328 13.55 26.24 13.18
CA CYS A 328 12.66 26.03 12.05
C CYS A 328 12.63 27.25 11.13
N ALA A 329 12.73 27.04 9.81
CA ALA A 329 12.64 28.10 8.81
C ALA A 329 11.29 28.84 8.83
N ILE A 330 10.21 28.13 9.18
CA ILE A 330 8.85 28.67 9.24
C ILE A 330 8.66 29.51 10.52
N CYS A 331 8.71 28.89 11.70
CA CYS A 331 8.40 29.59 12.95
C CYS A 331 9.60 30.25 13.66
N GLY A 332 10.84 29.95 13.25
CA GLY A 332 12.06 30.47 13.87
C GLY A 332 12.44 29.81 15.20
N ILE A 333 11.61 28.90 15.71
CA ILE A 333 11.80 28.26 17.02
C ILE A 333 12.70 27.04 16.86
N ALA A 334 13.68 26.89 17.75
CA ALA A 334 14.38 25.62 17.96
C ALA A 334 13.57 24.75 18.92
N LEU A 335 13.09 23.61 18.45
CA LEU A 335 12.30 22.69 19.28
C LEU A 335 13.21 22.05 20.34
N VAL A 336 13.09 22.48 21.59
CA VAL A 336 13.77 21.85 22.73
C VAL A 336 13.03 20.57 23.10
N VAL A 337 13.73 19.43 23.03
CA VAL A 337 13.14 18.09 23.21
C VAL A 337 13.45 17.45 24.57
N ASP A 338 14.35 18.03 25.35
CA ASP A 338 14.69 17.55 26.68
C ASP A 338 15.03 18.68 27.67
N ALA A 339 15.07 18.33 28.96
CA ALA A 339 15.42 19.26 30.04
C ALA A 339 16.88 19.75 30.01
N ARG A 340 17.74 19.15 29.15
CA ARG A 340 19.14 19.56 28.98
C ARG A 340 19.28 20.67 27.92
N GLY A 341 18.19 21.03 27.25
CA GLY A 341 18.19 22.05 26.19
C GLY A 341 18.54 21.49 24.81
N THR A 342 18.49 20.17 24.61
CA THR A 342 18.76 19.56 23.29
C THR A 342 17.70 20.01 22.29
N THR A 343 18.12 20.42 21.10
CA THR A 343 17.23 20.93 20.05
C THR A 343 17.07 19.93 18.89
N TYR A 344 15.91 19.96 18.23
CA TYR A 344 15.57 19.06 17.12
C TYR A 344 14.92 19.79 15.95
N SER A 345 15.30 19.39 14.74
CA SER A 345 14.61 19.75 13.50
C SER A 345 14.70 18.63 12.47
N GLU A 346 13.87 18.72 11.45
CA GLU A 346 13.82 17.86 10.27
C GLU A 346 14.38 18.63 9.08
N ALA A 347 15.24 18.00 8.28
CA ALA A 347 15.73 18.61 7.04
C ALA A 347 14.81 18.19 5.89
N GLY A 348 14.02 19.14 5.39
CA GLY A 348 13.04 18.93 4.33
C GLY A 348 13.46 19.63 3.04
N HIS A 349 13.24 18.98 1.90
CA HIS A 349 13.39 19.65 0.61
C HIS A 349 12.22 20.60 0.36
N VAL A 350 12.50 21.77 -0.21
CA VAL A 350 11.49 22.79 -0.50
C VAL A 350 10.72 22.43 -1.77
N GLN A 351 11.45 22.10 -2.84
CA GLN A 351 10.92 21.37 -3.99
C GLN A 351 11.18 19.87 -3.75
N PRO A 352 10.16 19.02 -3.65
CA PRO A 352 10.38 17.61 -3.33
C PRO A 352 11.23 16.92 -4.40
N ILE A 353 12.14 16.04 -3.97
CA ILE A 353 13.10 15.37 -4.85
C ILE A 353 12.50 14.23 -5.69
N GLY A 354 11.35 13.70 -5.25
CA GLY A 354 10.63 12.67 -5.98
C GLY A 354 9.87 13.23 -7.18
N ASP A 355 9.52 12.34 -8.10
CA ASP A 355 8.57 12.67 -9.16
C ASP A 355 7.21 13.11 -8.57
N PRO A 356 6.48 14.01 -9.24
CA PRO A 356 6.76 14.61 -10.55
C PRO A 356 7.63 15.88 -10.48
N PHE A 357 8.10 16.25 -9.28
CA PHE A 357 8.69 17.57 -9.06
C PHE A 357 10.17 17.63 -9.36
N LYS A 358 10.88 16.49 -9.26
CA LYS A 358 12.30 16.35 -9.64
C LYS A 358 13.17 17.45 -9.02
N GLY A 359 12.86 17.86 -7.80
CA GLY A 359 13.70 18.78 -7.05
C GLY A 359 15.10 18.16 -6.91
N PRO A 360 16.17 18.95 -7.02
CA PRO A 360 17.49 18.39 -6.83
C PRO A 360 17.72 18.01 -5.36
N ASP A 361 18.43 16.90 -5.10
CA ASP A 361 19.00 16.61 -3.77
C ASP A 361 20.26 17.46 -3.51
N HIS A 362 20.08 18.78 -3.59
CA HIS A 362 21.11 19.78 -3.35
C HIS A 362 20.89 20.48 -2.02
N LEU A 363 21.99 20.90 -1.40
CA LEU A 363 21.97 21.68 -0.17
C LEU A 363 21.08 22.92 -0.31
N THR A 364 21.11 23.56 -1.48
CA THR A 364 20.36 24.79 -1.80
C THR A 364 18.84 24.59 -1.84
N ASN A 365 18.35 23.35 -1.83
CA ASN A 365 16.93 22.98 -1.84
C ASN A 365 16.44 22.48 -0.47
N ILE A 366 17.24 22.54 0.60
CA ILE A 366 16.90 21.94 1.89
C ILE A 366 16.74 23.03 2.94
N LEU A 367 15.67 23.01 3.73
CA LEU A 367 15.51 23.88 4.90
C LEU A 367 15.24 23.07 6.18
N PRO A 368 15.58 23.62 7.36
CA PRO A 368 15.24 23.01 8.64
C PRO A 368 13.78 23.31 9.01
N PHE A 369 13.03 22.30 9.43
CA PHE A 369 11.64 22.41 9.86
C PHE A 369 11.45 21.81 11.25
N CYS A 370 10.49 22.33 12.03
CA CYS A 370 9.95 21.56 13.14
C CYS A 370 8.94 20.52 12.59
N PRO A 371 8.65 19.43 13.31
CA PRO A 371 7.76 18.37 12.81
C PRO A 371 6.37 18.87 12.37
N ASN A 372 5.81 19.82 13.11
CA ASN A 372 4.49 20.39 12.81
C ASN A 372 4.50 21.15 11.48
N HIS A 373 5.47 22.05 11.30
CA HIS A 373 5.53 22.89 10.10
C HIS A 373 6.08 22.15 8.89
N HIS A 374 6.89 21.11 9.06
CA HIS A 374 7.28 20.24 7.94
C HIS A 374 6.05 19.60 7.30
N LYS A 375 5.18 18.97 8.12
CA LYS A 375 3.93 18.37 7.62
C LYS A 375 2.93 19.39 7.07
N ALA A 376 2.89 20.60 7.62
CA ALA A 376 2.07 21.67 7.07
C ALA A 376 2.62 22.19 5.73
N PHE A 377 3.94 22.28 5.60
CA PHE A 377 4.64 22.74 4.39
C PHE A 377 4.48 21.74 3.23
N ASP A 378 4.61 20.44 3.51
CA ASP A 378 4.37 19.34 2.56
C ASP A 378 2.95 19.35 1.94
N ARG A 379 2.00 20.00 2.63
CA ARG A 379 0.59 20.10 2.23
C ARG A 379 0.17 21.52 1.82
N GLY A 380 1.11 22.44 1.68
CA GLY A 380 0.83 23.84 1.31
C GLY A 380 0.09 24.66 2.36
N GLY A 381 -0.05 24.16 3.60
CA GLY A 381 -0.71 24.89 4.69
C GLY A 381 0.11 26.08 5.19
N VAL A 382 1.43 25.99 5.07
CA VAL A 382 2.38 27.09 5.25
C VAL A 382 3.30 27.14 4.04
N TRP A 383 3.74 28.33 3.65
CA TRP A 383 4.65 28.50 2.51
C TRP A 383 5.58 29.70 2.74
N ILE A 384 6.57 29.80 1.86
CA ILE A 384 7.47 30.96 1.81
C ILE A 384 6.99 31.81 0.63
N ASP A 385 6.59 33.04 0.92
CA ASP A 385 6.25 34.06 -0.06
C ASP A 385 7.55 34.79 -0.48
N PRO A 386 8.11 34.49 -1.66
CA PRO A 386 9.28 35.16 -2.24
C PRO A 386 9.05 36.64 -2.59
N ASN A 387 7.82 37.16 -2.56
CA ASN A 387 7.56 38.52 -3.04
C ASN A 387 8.22 39.60 -2.16
N GLY A 388 8.97 40.49 -2.80
CA GLY A 388 9.65 41.63 -2.16
C GLY A 388 11.16 41.41 -2.00
N SER A 389 11.84 42.35 -1.36
CA SER A 389 13.30 42.29 -1.15
C SER A 389 13.72 41.25 -0.09
N THR A 390 12.77 40.67 0.64
CA THR A 390 13.01 39.68 1.70
C THR A 390 11.84 38.71 1.73
N PRO A 391 12.06 37.40 1.50
CA PRO A 391 10.99 36.40 1.57
C PRO A 391 10.35 36.36 2.95
N ILE A 392 9.04 36.18 3.00
CA ILE A 392 8.26 36.09 4.24
C ILE A 392 7.51 34.77 4.35
N ILE A 393 7.26 34.31 5.57
CA ILE A 393 6.52 33.09 5.83
C ILE A 393 5.03 33.42 5.83
N ARG A 394 4.22 32.56 5.23
CA ARG A 394 2.77 32.69 5.23
C ARG A 394 2.08 31.41 5.69
N SER A 395 0.88 31.55 6.22
CA SER A 395 0.07 30.43 6.72
C SER A 395 -1.38 30.57 6.26
N VAL A 396 -2.01 29.48 5.82
CA VAL A 396 -3.47 29.35 5.67
C VAL A 396 -4.09 28.50 6.79
N THR A 397 -3.27 27.94 7.67
CA THR A 397 -3.74 27.16 8.83
C THR A 397 -4.27 28.08 9.95
N ILE A 398 -4.75 27.46 11.03
CA ILE A 398 -5.10 28.15 12.27
C ILE A 398 -3.87 28.72 13.02
N ASP A 399 -2.68 28.20 12.73
CA ASP A 399 -1.44 28.66 13.34
C ASP A 399 -0.88 29.84 12.53
N LYS A 400 -1.08 31.06 13.05
CA LYS A 400 -0.75 32.33 12.39
C LYS A 400 0.40 33.09 13.05
N GLN A 401 1.00 32.56 14.11
CA GLN A 401 1.93 33.31 14.96
C GLN A 401 3.21 33.77 14.23
N PHE A 402 3.56 33.10 13.14
CA PHE A 402 4.73 33.36 12.30
C PHE A 402 4.35 33.95 10.93
N ASP A 403 3.07 34.22 10.67
CA ASP A 403 2.62 34.83 9.41
C ASP A 403 3.23 36.23 9.28
N GLY A 404 3.93 36.49 8.17
CA GLY A 404 4.69 37.72 7.93
C GLY A 404 6.12 37.72 8.51
N ARG A 405 6.56 36.65 9.19
CA ARG A 405 7.96 36.52 9.63
C ARG A 405 8.89 36.49 8.42
N LYS A 406 10.05 37.14 8.50
CA LYS A 406 11.08 37.05 7.46
C LYS A 406 11.77 35.69 7.47
N LEU A 407 11.99 35.11 6.29
CA LEU A 407 12.84 33.93 6.16
C LEU A 407 14.29 34.33 6.44
N GLU A 408 14.88 33.72 7.45
CA GLU A 408 16.30 33.89 7.79
C GLU A 408 17.09 32.76 7.10
N VAL A 409 17.98 33.14 6.18
CA VAL A 409 18.87 32.22 5.48
C VAL A 409 20.31 32.67 5.67
N LEU A 410 21.19 31.75 6.06
CA LEU A 410 22.62 31.98 6.14
C LEU A 410 23.22 32.15 4.74
N LYS A 411 24.17 33.08 4.58
CA LYS A 411 24.78 33.37 3.28
C LYS A 411 25.53 32.14 2.72
N GLU A 412 26.22 31.42 3.59
CA GLU A 412 26.94 30.18 3.32
C GLU A 412 26.05 29.00 2.96
N HIS A 413 24.75 29.06 3.29
CA HIS A 413 23.79 28.03 2.88
C HIS A 413 23.45 28.14 1.39
N ASN A 414 23.54 29.35 0.82
CA ASN A 414 23.22 29.62 -0.58
C ASN A 414 21.86 29.02 -1.01
N PHE A 415 20.85 29.10 -0.14
CA PHE A 415 19.50 28.62 -0.43
C PHE A 415 18.97 29.29 -1.69
N ASP A 416 18.45 28.49 -2.61
CA ASP A 416 17.92 28.99 -3.87
C ASP A 416 16.43 29.29 -3.70
N ILE A 417 16.11 30.58 -3.74
CA ILE A 417 14.74 31.05 -3.52
C ILE A 417 13.76 30.58 -4.60
N SER A 418 14.26 30.16 -5.77
CA SER A 418 13.41 29.62 -6.84
C SER A 418 12.66 28.35 -6.41
N PHE A 419 13.17 27.60 -5.43
CA PHE A 419 12.44 26.46 -4.85
C PHE A 419 11.23 26.90 -4.04
N ALA A 420 11.31 28.03 -3.33
CA ALA A 420 10.18 28.61 -2.62
C ALA A 420 9.14 29.17 -3.59
N GLU A 421 9.59 29.85 -4.65
CA GLU A 421 8.73 30.30 -5.75
C GLU A 421 7.97 29.12 -6.39
N TRP A 422 8.70 28.05 -6.68
CA TRP A 422 8.13 26.82 -7.20
C TRP A 422 7.06 26.25 -6.26
N HIS A 423 7.38 26.11 -4.97
CA HIS A 423 6.47 25.53 -3.97
C HIS A 423 5.19 26.35 -3.82
N ALA A 424 5.32 27.66 -3.71
CA ALA A 424 4.18 28.56 -3.58
C ALA A 424 3.29 28.55 -4.83
N LYS A 425 3.90 28.48 -6.03
CA LYS A 425 3.15 28.30 -7.29
C LYS A 425 2.45 26.94 -7.37
N TYR A 426 3.13 25.87 -6.94
CA TYR A 426 2.58 24.52 -6.96
C TYR A 426 1.30 24.40 -6.12
N PHE A 427 1.27 25.03 -4.94
CA PHE A 427 0.09 25.03 -4.07
C PHE A 427 -0.92 26.14 -4.38
N GLY A 428 -0.73 26.93 -5.45
CA GLY A 428 -1.69 27.96 -5.88
C GLY A 428 -1.78 29.17 -4.95
N HIS A 429 -0.68 29.54 -4.29
CA HIS A 429 -0.60 30.74 -3.44
C HIS A 429 -0.33 32.04 -4.23
N PHE A 430 -0.25 31.94 -5.57
CA PHE A 430 -0.06 33.04 -6.52
C PHE A 430 -1.13 33.07 -7.60
#